data_AF-A0A832QXG2-F1
#
_entry.id   AF-A0A832QXG2-F1
#
_cell.length_a   1.000
_cell.length_b   1.000
_cell.length_c   1.000
_cell.angle_alpha   90.00
_cell.angle_beta   90.00
_cell.angle_gamma   90.00
#
_symmetry.space_group_name_H-M   'P 1'
#
loop_
_entity.id
_entity.type
_entity.pdbx_description
1 polymer ?
#
loop_
_entity_poly.entity_id
_entity_poly.type
_entity_poly.pdbx_seq_one_letter_code
_entity_poly.pdbx_strand_id
1 'polypeptide(L)'
;MLKPVLVVLTLAQGGGTHLALTSAEDAEECLAKADVVTQVLEGAGLQVIEARCAETALNFTPYSHSAQSGSHIHRWRVTLPETGAIIEPLATDDSCDPAPDAVPAVHCALSAQGIEQDG
;
A
#
# COMPACT_ATOMS: atom_id res chain seq x y z
N MET A 1 4.75 -4.68 18.72
CA MET A 1 3.30 -4.97 18.66
C MET A 1 2.85 -4.69 17.25
N LEU A 2 1.99 -5.54 16.70
CA LEU A 2 1.39 -5.29 15.39
C LEU A 2 0.37 -4.16 15.50
N LYS A 3 0.25 -3.36 14.44
CA LYS A 3 -0.69 -2.24 14.33
C LYS A 3 -1.57 -2.43 13.09
N PRO A 4 -2.88 -2.13 13.18
CA PRO A 4 -3.75 -2.10 12.02
C PRO A 4 -3.27 -1.09 10.98
N VAL A 5 -3.28 -1.51 9.71
CA VAL A 5 -2.93 -0.68 8.57
C VAL A 5 -3.89 -0.96 7.43
N LEU A 6 -4.37 0.11 6.81
CA LEU A 6 -5.07 0.05 5.54
C LEU A 6 -4.03 0.06 4.41
N VAL A 7 -4.07 -1.00 3.61
CA VAL A 7 -3.27 -1.19 2.40
C VAL A 7 -4.15 -0.91 1.19
N VAL A 8 -3.83 0.14 0.43
CA VAL A 8 -4.56 0.48 -0.79
C VAL A 8 -3.65 0.35 -2.01
N LEU A 9 -4.08 -0.47 -2.96
CA LEU A 9 -3.43 -0.63 -4.25
C LEU A 9 -4.26 0.08 -5.33
N THR A 10 -3.61 0.90 -6.13
CA THR A 10 -4.24 1.57 -7.29
C THR A 10 -3.45 1.33 -8.56
N LEU A 11 -4.12 1.38 -9.71
CA LEU A 11 -3.47 1.35 -11.01
C LEU A 11 -3.05 2.76 -11.40
N ALA A 12 -1.76 2.96 -11.62
CA ALA A 12 -1.21 4.20 -12.14
C ALA A 12 -1.60 4.39 -13.62
N GLN A 13 -1.65 5.64 -14.08
CA GLN A 13 -1.93 5.96 -15.48
C GLN A 13 -0.93 5.34 -16.49
N GLY A 14 0.25 4.88 -16.02
CA GLY A 14 1.24 4.14 -16.82
C GLY A 14 1.17 2.61 -16.70
N GLY A 15 0.15 2.06 -16.03
CA GLY A 15 -0.04 0.61 -15.84
C GLY A 15 0.70 -0.02 -14.66
N GLY A 16 1.50 0.75 -13.91
CA GLY A 16 2.15 0.27 -12.68
C GLY A 16 1.19 0.25 -11.48
N THR A 17 1.47 -0.60 -10.48
CA THR A 17 0.73 -0.58 -9.22
C THR A 17 1.30 0.47 -8.26
N HIS A 18 0.44 1.31 -7.70
CA HIS A 18 0.77 2.24 -6.63
C HIS A 18 0.24 1.73 -5.29
N LEU A 19 0.99 1.97 -4.22
CA LEU A 19 0.66 1.62 -2.86
C LEU A 19 0.50 2.88 -1.99
N ALA A 20 -0.59 2.94 -1.23
CA ALA A 20 -0.75 3.84 -0.09
C ALA A 20 -0.98 3.04 1.19
N LEU A 21 -0.34 3.47 2.27
CA LEU A 21 -0.41 2.87 3.60
C LEU A 21 -0.97 3.89 4.59
N THR A 22 -2.05 3.53 5.28
CA THR A 22 -2.66 4.40 6.29
C THR A 22 -2.80 3.64 7.61
N SER A 23 -2.19 4.15 8.67
CA SER A 23 -2.35 3.57 10.01
C SER A 23 -3.78 3.71 10.52
N ALA A 24 -4.20 2.74 11.32
CA ALA A 24 -5.44 2.78 12.08
C ALA A 24 -5.18 2.36 13.53
N GLU A 25 -6.02 2.85 14.44
CA GLU A 25 -5.99 2.57 15.88
C GLU A 25 -6.46 1.14 16.17
N ASP A 26 -7.50 0.69 15.46
CA ASP A 26 -8.06 -0.65 15.55
C ASP A 26 -8.56 -1.17 14.18
N ALA A 27 -9.09 -2.39 14.18
CA ALA A 27 -9.62 -3.04 12.98
C ALA A 27 -10.90 -2.38 12.46
N GLU A 28 -11.75 -1.83 13.34
CA GLU A 28 -13.01 -1.19 12.97
C GLU A 28 -12.73 0.14 12.24
N GLU A 29 -11.82 0.95 12.78
CA GLU A 29 -11.38 2.19 12.13
C GLU A 29 -10.71 1.90 10.78
N CYS A 30 -9.92 0.83 10.70
CA CYS A 30 -9.30 0.43 9.43
C CYS A 30 -10.35 0.12 8.36
N LEU A 31 -11.38 -0.66 8.69
CA LEU A 31 -12.45 -1.01 7.76
C LEU A 31 -13.26 0.23 7.34
N ALA A 32 -13.57 1.11 8.28
CA ALA A 32 -14.24 2.37 7.99
C ALA A 32 -13.41 3.26 7.04
N LYS A 33 -12.08 3.31 7.23
CA LYS A 33 -11.18 4.03 6.30
C LYS A 33 -11.14 3.37 4.92
N ALA A 34 -11.16 2.05 4.84
CA ALA A 34 -11.14 1.33 3.57
C ALA A 34 -12.30 1.76 2.66
N ASP A 35 -13.51 1.81 3.21
CA ASP A 35 -14.71 2.21 2.48
C ASP A 35 -14.63 3.67 2.01
N VAL A 36 -14.25 4.59 2.90
CA VAL A 36 -14.17 6.03 2.58
C VAL A 36 -13.07 6.31 1.55
N VAL A 37 -11.88 5.76 1.74
CA VAL A 37 -10.73 5.98 0.86
C VAL A 37 -11.02 5.43 -0.53
N THR A 38 -11.60 4.22 -0.63
CA THR A 38 -11.98 3.63 -1.92
C THR A 38 -12.92 4.55 -2.70
N GLN A 39 -14.00 5.02 -2.06
CA GLN A 39 -14.96 5.94 -2.68
C GLN A 39 -14.31 7.25 -3.15
N VAL A 40 -13.41 7.82 -2.35
CA VAL A 40 -12.70 9.06 -2.70
C VAL A 40 -11.78 8.86 -3.91
N LEU A 41 -11.02 7.75 -3.95
CA LEU A 41 -10.09 7.47 -5.04
C LEU A 41 -10.85 7.18 -6.35
N GLU A 42 -11.91 6.39 -6.30
CA GLU A 42 -12.76 6.11 -7.45
C GLU A 42 -13.48 7.38 -7.95
N GLY A 43 -13.98 8.22 -7.03
CA GLY A 43 -14.57 9.51 -7.36
C GLY A 43 -13.59 10.49 -8.01
N ALA A 44 -12.29 10.34 -7.73
CA ALA A 44 -11.20 11.07 -8.39
C ALA A 44 -10.76 10.43 -9.73
N GLY A 45 -11.42 9.35 -10.17
CA GLY A 45 -11.12 8.64 -11.42
C GLY A 45 -9.92 7.70 -11.35
N LEU A 46 -9.44 7.36 -10.14
CA LEU A 46 -8.39 6.36 -9.96
C LEU A 46 -9.00 4.96 -9.91
N GLN A 47 -8.33 4.00 -10.54
CA GLN A 47 -8.72 2.60 -10.46
C GLN A 47 -8.11 1.98 -9.20
N VAL A 48 -8.95 1.65 -8.22
CA VAL A 48 -8.56 0.86 -7.05
C VAL A 48 -8.47 -0.60 -7.48
N ILE A 49 -7.32 -1.22 -7.24
CA ILE A 49 -7.12 -2.66 -7.43
C ILE A 49 -7.70 -3.38 -6.22
N GLU A 50 -7.24 -2.99 -5.03
CA GLU A 50 -7.58 -3.63 -3.75
C GLU A 50 -7.45 -2.62 -2.61
N ALA A 51 -8.30 -2.75 -1.59
CA ALA A 51 -8.21 -2.00 -0.33
C ALA A 51 -8.44 -2.98 0.83
N ARG A 52 -7.38 -3.31 1.58
CA ARG A 52 -7.44 -4.33 2.63
C ARG A 52 -6.84 -3.86 3.94
N CYS A 53 -7.50 -4.21 5.03
CA CYS A 53 -6.95 -4.09 6.36
C CYS A 53 -5.99 -5.23 6.65
N ALA A 54 -4.83 -4.89 7.17
CA ALA A 54 -3.80 -5.82 7.60
C ALA A 54 -3.22 -5.38 8.93
N GLU A 55 -2.32 -6.19 9.46
CA GLU A 55 -1.52 -5.88 10.63
C GLU A 55 -0.05 -5.81 10.24
N THR A 56 0.67 -4.82 10.75
CA THR A 56 2.10 -4.67 10.47
C THR A 56 2.88 -4.21 11.70
N ALA A 57 4.14 -4.63 11.78
CA ALA A 57 5.09 -4.09 12.76
C ALA A 57 5.84 -2.86 12.22
N LEU A 58 5.66 -2.54 10.94
CA LEU A 58 6.40 -1.47 10.27
C LEU A 58 5.87 -0.10 10.67
N ASN A 59 6.78 0.85 10.88
CA ASN A 59 6.46 2.28 10.86
C ASN A 59 6.87 2.82 9.49
N PHE A 60 6.02 3.64 8.89
CA PHE A 60 6.21 4.15 7.54
C PHE A 60 5.99 5.65 7.50
N THR A 61 6.68 6.31 6.58
CA THR A 61 6.64 7.76 6.49
C THR A 61 5.22 8.22 6.15
N PRO A 62 4.80 9.42 6.63
CA PRO A 62 3.51 9.99 6.25
C PRO A 62 3.39 10.16 4.74
N TYR A 63 2.19 9.95 4.21
CA TYR A 63 1.91 10.24 2.81
C TYR A 63 2.04 11.75 2.52
N SER A 64 2.79 12.13 1.49
CA SER A 64 2.98 13.53 1.09
C SER A 64 2.49 13.78 -0.33
N HIS A 65 1.54 14.71 -0.47
CA HIS A 65 1.06 15.21 -1.76
C HIS A 65 1.99 16.26 -2.40
N SER A 66 3.11 16.62 -1.76
CA SER A 66 4.00 17.68 -2.26
C SER A 66 4.70 17.26 -3.56
N ALA A 67 5.01 18.20 -4.46
CA ALA A 67 5.71 17.92 -5.73
C ALA A 67 7.09 17.22 -5.57
N GLN A 68 7.63 17.16 -4.36
CA GLN A 68 8.87 16.44 -4.02
C GLN A 68 8.64 14.95 -3.74
N SER A 69 7.39 14.48 -3.61
CA SER A 69 7.10 13.05 -3.40
C SER A 69 7.48 12.18 -4.62
N GLY A 70 7.54 12.77 -5.81
CA GLY A 70 8.10 12.12 -7.00
C GLY A 70 9.60 11.80 -6.91
N SER A 71 10.35 12.40 -5.98
CA SER A 71 11.78 12.12 -5.82
C SER A 71 12.09 10.97 -4.86
N HIS A 72 11.11 10.49 -4.09
CA HIS A 72 11.28 9.40 -3.13
C HIS A 72 10.22 8.33 -3.37
N ILE A 73 10.43 7.56 -4.45
CA ILE A 73 9.61 6.41 -4.79
C ILE A 73 10.24 5.16 -4.19
N HIS A 74 9.55 4.56 -3.24
CA HIS A 74 9.95 3.34 -2.56
C HIS A 74 9.29 2.12 -3.21
N ARG A 75 10.05 1.02 -3.31
CA ARG A 75 9.58 -0.24 -3.88
C ARG A 75 9.04 -1.13 -2.78
N TRP A 76 7.92 -1.77 -3.05
CA TRP A 76 7.23 -2.66 -2.12
C TRP A 76 6.76 -3.91 -2.82
N ARG A 77 6.80 -5.04 -2.12
CA ARG A 77 6.05 -6.25 -2.47
C ARG A 77 4.81 -6.28 -1.60
N VAL A 78 3.66 -6.44 -2.23
CA VAL A 78 2.38 -6.65 -1.54
C VAL A 78 1.83 -7.99 -1.93
N THR A 79 1.68 -8.87 -0.96
CA THR A 79 1.11 -10.21 -1.14
C THR A 79 -0.31 -10.21 -0.55
N LEU A 80 -1.28 -10.63 -1.35
CA LEU A 80 -2.69 -10.67 -0.99
C LEU A 80 -3.17 -12.13 -0.85
N PRO A 81 -3.13 -12.69 0.38
CA PRO A 81 -3.77 -13.97 0.67
C PRO A 81 -5.30 -13.84 0.67
N GLU A 82 -6.03 -14.88 1.09
CA GLU A 82 -7.50 -14.85 1.13
C GLU A 82 -8.04 -13.69 1.98
N THR A 83 -7.38 -13.41 3.11
CA THR A 83 -7.73 -12.30 4.01
C THR A 83 -6.51 -11.48 4.42
N GLY A 84 -6.66 -10.17 4.48
CA GLY A 84 -5.58 -9.26 4.86
C GLY A 84 -4.57 -9.02 3.74
N ALA A 85 -3.39 -8.56 4.12
CA ALA A 85 -2.27 -8.27 3.21
C ALA A 85 -0.94 -8.41 3.95
N ILE A 86 0.11 -8.76 3.20
CA ILE A 86 1.49 -8.75 3.68
C ILE A 86 2.22 -7.68 2.87
N ILE A 87 2.84 -6.72 3.57
CA ILE A 87 3.57 -5.59 2.97
C ILE A 87 5.05 -5.69 3.33
N GLU A 88 5.90 -5.70 2.30
CA GLU A 88 7.34 -5.87 2.46
C GLU A 88 8.07 -4.78 1.68
N PRO A 89 8.93 -3.96 2.33
CA PRO A 89 9.78 -3.03 1.61
C PRO A 89 10.82 -3.82 0.80
N LEU A 90 11.11 -3.34 -0.41
CA LEU A 90 12.12 -3.93 -1.29
C LEU A 90 13.34 -3.01 -1.38
N ALA A 91 14.53 -3.57 -1.25
CA ALA A 91 15.76 -2.87 -1.57
C ALA A 91 15.87 -2.60 -3.08
N THR A 92 16.80 -1.73 -3.48
CA THR A 92 17.02 -1.38 -4.90
C THR A 92 17.28 -2.60 -5.77
N ASP A 93 18.02 -3.59 -5.26
CA ASP A 93 18.43 -4.78 -6.02
C ASP A 93 17.50 -5.98 -5.83
N ASP A 94 16.49 -5.87 -4.97
CA ASP A 94 15.54 -6.96 -4.77
C ASP A 94 14.67 -7.15 -6.01
N SER A 95 14.49 -8.41 -6.41
CA SER A 95 13.53 -8.76 -7.45
C SER A 95 12.11 -8.73 -6.90
N CYS A 96 11.18 -8.39 -7.79
CA CYS A 96 9.76 -8.55 -7.53
C CYS A 96 9.11 -8.97 -8.84
N ASP A 97 8.59 -10.19 -8.85
CA ASP A 97 7.89 -10.77 -9.98
C ASP A 97 6.38 -10.61 -9.73
N PRO A 98 5.68 -9.72 -10.45
CA PRO A 98 4.25 -9.52 -10.23
C PRO A 98 3.47 -10.75 -10.69
N ALA A 99 2.53 -11.19 -9.88
CA ALA A 99 1.62 -12.29 -10.15
C ALA A 99 0.21 -11.92 -9.67
N PRO A 100 -0.45 -10.92 -10.29
CA PRO A 100 -1.73 -10.37 -9.81
C PRO A 100 -2.88 -11.38 -9.90
N ASP A 101 -2.79 -12.37 -10.79
CA ASP A 101 -3.81 -13.40 -11.00
C ASP A 101 -3.52 -14.71 -10.23
N ALA A 102 -2.46 -14.75 -9.41
CA ALA A 102 -2.10 -15.91 -8.60
C ALA A 102 -2.82 -15.92 -7.25
N VAL A 103 -2.72 -17.05 -6.52
CA VAL A 103 -3.22 -17.18 -5.15
C VAL A 103 -2.07 -17.67 -4.25
N PRO A 104 -1.51 -16.81 -3.38
CA PRO A 104 -1.84 -15.39 -3.18
C PRO A 104 -1.41 -14.51 -4.36
N ALA A 105 -2.12 -13.40 -4.58
CA ALA A 105 -1.74 -12.43 -5.61
C ALA A 105 -0.53 -11.62 -5.13
N VAL A 106 0.40 -11.31 -6.04
CA VAL A 106 1.61 -10.54 -5.75
C VAL A 106 1.64 -9.28 -6.60
N HIS A 107 1.74 -8.13 -5.95
CA HIS A 107 1.89 -6.82 -6.58
C HIS A 107 3.26 -6.23 -6.26
N CYS A 108 3.97 -5.80 -7.30
CA CYS A 108 5.18 -5.02 -7.19
C CYS A 108 4.79 -3.54 -7.28
N ALA A 109 4.68 -2.90 -6.12
CA ALA A 109 4.10 -1.59 -6.00
C ALA A 109 5.15 -0.51 -5.74
N LEU A 110 4.80 0.71 -6.14
CA LEU A 110 5.55 1.91 -5.85
C LEU A 110 4.77 2.78 -4.86
N SER A 111 5.46 3.35 -3.89
CA SER A 111 4.84 4.27 -2.93
C SER A 111 5.72 5.50 -2.70
N ALA A 112 5.08 6.64 -2.42
CA ALA A 112 5.77 7.80 -1.86
C ALA A 112 6.15 7.59 -0.37
N GLN A 113 5.62 6.54 0.25
CA GLN A 113 5.91 6.18 1.64
C GLN A 113 7.03 5.14 1.68
N GLY A 114 8.01 5.38 2.55
CA GLY A 114 9.09 4.47 2.86
C GLY A 114 8.96 3.95 4.30
N ILE A 115 9.93 3.14 4.72
CA ILE A 115 10.06 2.79 6.14
C ILE A 115 10.64 3.97 6.89
N GLU A 116 10.04 4.33 8.02
CA GLU A 116 10.69 5.24 8.97
C GLU A 116 11.95 4.53 9.49
N GLN A 117 13.12 5.07 9.16
CA GLN A 117 14.35 4.61 9.80
C GLN A 117 14.27 5.02 11.26
N ASP A 118 14.43 4.07 12.19
CA ASP A 118 14.66 4.40 13.60
C ASP A 118 15.87 5.34 13.66
N GLY A 119 15.64 6.56 14.15
CA GLY A 119 16.69 7.57 14.34
C GLY A 119 17.70 7.20 15.40
#